data_AF-A0A2N3GAS4-F1
#
_entry.id   AF-A0A2N3GAS4-F1
#
_cell.length_a   1.000
_cell.length_b   1.000
_cell.length_c   1.000
_cell.angle_alpha   90.00
_cell.angle_beta   90.00
_cell.angle_gamma   90.00
#
_symmetry.space_group_name_H-M   'P 1'
#
loop_
_entity.id
_entity.type
_entity.pdbx_description
1 polymer ?
#
loop_
_entity_poly.entity_id
_entity_poly.type
_entity_poly.pdbx_seq_one_letter_code
_entity_poly.pdbx_strand_id
1 'polypeptide(L)'
;MSRASDHPRSRHPYTASRKLLDAFAAFDILAYIVTESREFPGTDLTFKLYSLVILGIMIAFWLALRRHEYPVWAVVSLQLTVMGHIAGRFVVVDGQPLYRSHILGLRGDKVIHALNAAAAAIFTTALFRRLKFDHGGWEGFIVVMTVSGAGALVEIVEYGGTMVLPAHYVGDYANNMQDLVANLLGALLGWMGVRLMLREDTPTVSRSGS
;
A
#
# COMPACT_ATOMS: atom_id res chain seq x y z
N MET A 1 -47.70 -29.22 -0.60
CA MET A 1 -46.39 -29.38 -1.28
C MET A 1 -45.89 -28.00 -1.64
N SER A 2 -45.02 -27.41 -0.81
CA SER A 2 -44.47 -26.08 -1.01
C SER A 2 -43.19 -26.20 -1.85
N ARG A 3 -43.16 -25.58 -3.02
CA ARG A 3 -41.96 -25.47 -3.87
C ARG A 3 -40.95 -24.60 -3.13
N ALA A 4 -39.89 -25.21 -2.63
CA ALA A 4 -38.70 -24.50 -2.22
C ALA A 4 -38.21 -23.67 -3.40
N SER A 5 -38.33 -22.35 -3.31
CA SER A 5 -37.76 -21.43 -4.27
C SER A 5 -36.24 -21.51 -4.14
N ASP A 6 -35.61 -22.14 -5.13
CA ASP A 6 -34.17 -22.06 -5.37
C ASP A 6 -33.79 -20.60 -5.58
N HIS A 7 -33.44 -19.92 -4.48
CA HIS A 7 -32.74 -18.65 -4.58
C HIS A 7 -31.34 -18.97 -5.14
N PRO A 8 -30.97 -18.41 -6.31
CA PRO A 8 -29.65 -18.62 -6.85
C PRO A 8 -28.64 -18.14 -5.80
N ARG A 9 -27.81 -19.07 -5.30
CA ARG A 9 -26.68 -18.74 -4.43
C ARG A 9 -25.82 -17.73 -5.18
N SER A 10 -25.99 -16.45 -4.88
CA SER A 10 -25.18 -15.38 -5.44
C SER A 10 -23.74 -15.74 -5.13
N ARG A 11 -22.95 -16.02 -6.18
CA ARG A 11 -21.50 -16.27 -6.03
C ARG A 11 -20.94 -15.07 -5.27
N HIS A 12 -20.54 -15.28 -4.02
CA HIS A 12 -20.04 -14.19 -3.19
C HIS A 12 -18.80 -13.59 -3.89
N PRO A 13 -18.86 -12.30 -4.31
CA PRO A 13 -17.75 -11.64 -5.01
C PRO A 13 -16.45 -11.63 -4.17
N TYR A 14 -16.56 -11.89 -2.88
CA TYR A 14 -15.46 -11.95 -1.92
C TYR A 14 -14.49 -13.14 -2.10
N THR A 15 -14.90 -14.20 -2.80
CA THR A 15 -13.95 -15.29 -3.15
C THR A 15 -12.93 -14.87 -4.20
N ALA A 16 -13.28 -13.90 -5.06
CA ALA A 16 -12.39 -13.41 -6.11
C ALA A 16 -11.27 -12.53 -5.53
N SER A 17 -11.57 -11.63 -4.60
CA SER A 17 -10.57 -10.73 -4.00
C SER A 17 -9.54 -11.46 -3.16
N ARG A 18 -9.93 -12.54 -2.45
CA ARG A 18 -8.98 -13.39 -1.73
C ARG A 18 -8.04 -14.14 -2.67
N LYS A 19 -8.56 -14.72 -3.76
CA LYS A 19 -7.72 -15.38 -4.78
C LYS A 19 -6.76 -14.38 -5.43
N LEU A 20 -7.23 -13.16 -5.69
CA LEU A 20 -6.40 -12.09 -6.23
C LEU A 20 -5.29 -11.69 -5.26
N LEU A 21 -5.62 -11.50 -3.98
CA LEU A 21 -4.63 -11.20 -2.93
C LEU A 21 -3.58 -12.31 -2.81
N ASP A 22 -3.99 -13.58 -2.82
CA ASP A 22 -3.06 -14.72 -2.77
C ASP A 22 -2.16 -14.76 -4.02
N ALA A 23 -2.70 -14.46 -5.21
CA ALA A 23 -1.93 -14.39 -6.45
C ALA A 23 -0.92 -13.23 -6.47
N PHE A 24 -1.34 -12.06 -6.01
CA PHE A 24 -0.50 -10.87 -5.86
C PHE A 24 0.64 -11.07 -4.86
N ALA A 25 0.33 -11.61 -3.67
CA ALA A 25 1.36 -11.93 -2.69
C ALA A 25 2.39 -12.94 -3.23
N ALA A 26 1.93 -13.99 -3.92
CA ALA A 26 2.82 -14.95 -4.56
C ALA A 26 3.71 -14.30 -5.63
N PHE A 27 3.14 -13.42 -6.44
CA PHE A 27 3.88 -12.65 -7.45
C PHE A 27 4.93 -11.76 -6.79
N ASP A 28 4.56 -10.95 -5.79
CA ASP A 28 5.47 -10.01 -5.13
C ASP A 28 6.60 -10.74 -4.42
N ILE A 29 6.31 -11.83 -3.70
CA ILE A 29 7.31 -12.66 -3.02
C ILE A 29 8.27 -13.27 -4.05
N LEU A 30 7.76 -13.81 -5.16
CA LEU A 30 8.60 -14.38 -6.20
C LEU A 30 9.47 -13.31 -6.87
N ALA A 31 8.89 -12.17 -7.21
CA ALA A 31 9.60 -11.04 -7.79
C ALA A 31 10.74 -10.60 -6.86
N TYR A 32 10.46 -10.44 -5.57
CA TYR A 32 11.44 -10.11 -4.55
C TYR A 32 12.57 -11.15 -4.45
N ILE A 33 12.24 -12.44 -4.36
CA ILE A 33 13.24 -13.51 -4.30
C ILE A 33 14.13 -13.49 -5.56
N VAL A 34 13.53 -13.32 -6.74
CA VAL A 34 14.28 -13.28 -8.00
C VAL A 34 15.21 -12.07 -8.04
N THR A 35 14.73 -10.88 -7.67
CA THR A 35 15.56 -9.67 -7.66
C THR A 35 16.71 -9.78 -6.68
N GLU A 36 16.44 -10.26 -5.47
CA GLU A 36 17.43 -10.40 -4.42
C GLU A 36 18.46 -11.50 -4.77
N SER A 37 18.02 -12.64 -5.32
CA SER A 37 18.93 -13.74 -5.69
C SER A 37 20.02 -13.35 -6.69
N ARG A 38 19.77 -12.33 -7.52
CA ARG A 38 20.74 -11.79 -8.48
C ARG A 38 21.82 -10.93 -7.80
N GLU A 39 21.46 -10.26 -6.71
CA GLU A 39 22.35 -9.37 -5.96
C GLU A 39 23.13 -10.13 -4.87
N PHE A 40 22.52 -11.18 -4.29
CA PHE A 40 23.05 -11.94 -3.15
C PHE A 40 24.50 -12.47 -3.26
N PRO A 41 25.01 -12.91 -4.43
CA PRO A 41 26.39 -13.38 -4.53
C PRO A 41 27.44 -12.32 -4.19
N GLY A 42 27.10 -11.03 -4.35
CA GLY A 42 28.01 -9.91 -4.12
C GLY A 42 27.85 -9.20 -2.77
N THR A 43 26.83 -9.57 -1.97
CA THR A 43 26.47 -8.80 -0.76
C THR A 43 26.96 -9.43 0.54
N ASP A 44 27.16 -8.59 1.54
CA ASP A 44 27.54 -9.03 2.88
C ASP A 44 26.39 -9.73 3.65
N LEU A 45 26.70 -10.25 4.84
CA LEU A 45 25.73 -10.93 5.70
C LEU A 45 24.63 -9.97 6.18
N THR A 46 24.96 -8.71 6.43
CA THR A 46 24.01 -7.70 6.92
C THR A 46 22.89 -7.47 5.92
N PHE A 47 23.25 -7.29 4.65
CA PHE A 47 22.29 -7.16 3.55
C PHE A 47 21.42 -8.41 3.43
N LYS A 48 22.00 -9.61 3.53
CA LYS A 48 21.23 -10.87 3.45
C LYS A 48 20.22 -11.00 4.58
N LEU A 49 20.61 -10.66 5.81
CA LEU A 49 19.71 -10.66 6.96
C LEU A 49 18.59 -9.63 6.80
N TYR A 50 18.92 -8.43 6.34
CA TYR A 50 17.94 -7.39 6.04
C TYR A 50 16.92 -7.88 5.00
N SER A 51 17.38 -8.49 3.91
CA SER A 51 16.50 -9.01 2.87
C SER A 51 15.59 -10.14 3.37
N LEU A 52 16.07 -10.99 4.30
CA LEU A 52 15.25 -12.03 4.95
C LEU A 52 14.18 -11.44 5.88
N VAL A 53 14.50 -10.37 6.60
CA VAL A 53 13.53 -9.66 7.47
C VAL A 53 12.39 -9.09 6.63
N ILE A 54 12.70 -8.41 5.52
CA ILE A 54 11.68 -7.89 4.59
C ILE A 54 10.80 -9.03 4.07
N LEU A 55 11.39 -10.13 3.61
CA LEU A 55 10.64 -11.29 3.14
C LEU A 55 9.70 -11.84 4.23
N GLY A 56 10.19 -11.93 5.47
CA GLY A 56 9.39 -12.33 6.62
C GLY A 56 8.22 -11.38 6.87
N ILE A 57 8.44 -10.07 6.79
CA ILE A 57 7.39 -9.04 6.91
C ILE A 57 6.35 -9.18 5.79
N MET A 58 6.76 -9.39 4.53
CA MET A 58 5.85 -9.59 3.40
C MET A 58 4.95 -10.82 3.63
N ILE A 59 5.53 -11.94 4.05
CA ILE A 59 4.77 -13.17 4.36
C ILE A 59 3.82 -12.93 5.53
N ALA A 60 4.28 -12.30 6.62
CA ALA A 60 3.45 -12.01 7.78
C ALA A 60 2.27 -11.10 7.42
N PHE A 61 2.51 -10.07 6.60
CA PHE A 61 1.48 -9.15 6.13
C PHE A 61 0.45 -9.87 5.27
N TRP A 62 0.88 -10.69 4.30
CA TRP A 62 -0.02 -11.53 3.51
C TRP A 62 -0.88 -12.46 4.39
N LEU A 63 -0.26 -13.16 5.34
CA LEU A 63 -0.96 -14.04 6.28
C LEU A 63 -1.96 -13.30 7.17
N ALA A 64 -1.66 -12.05 7.55
CA ALA A 64 -2.58 -11.20 8.29
C ALA A 64 -3.75 -10.75 7.41
N LEU A 65 -3.46 -10.25 6.20
CA LEU A 65 -4.47 -9.73 5.29
C LEU A 65 -5.44 -10.81 4.82
N ARG A 66 -4.95 -12.01 4.48
CA ARG A 66 -5.80 -13.09 3.94
C ARG A 66 -6.86 -13.63 4.91
N ARG A 67 -6.84 -13.20 6.18
CA ARG A 67 -7.90 -13.48 7.16
C ARG A 67 -9.17 -12.67 6.92
N HIS A 68 -9.09 -11.63 6.10
CA HIS A 68 -10.19 -10.72 5.81
C HIS A 68 -10.45 -10.65 4.31
N GLU A 69 -11.69 -10.30 3.98
CA GLU A 69 -12.12 -10.07 2.61
C GLU A 69 -12.17 -8.57 2.36
N TYR A 70 -11.49 -8.14 1.30
CA TYR A 70 -11.40 -6.74 0.89
C TYR A 70 -12.13 -6.53 -0.43
N PRO A 71 -12.61 -5.32 -0.71
CA PRO A 71 -13.08 -4.99 -2.05
C PRO A 71 -11.92 -5.09 -3.05
N VAL A 72 -12.21 -5.54 -4.27
CA VAL A 72 -11.19 -5.78 -5.32
C VAL A 72 -10.34 -4.53 -5.57
N TRP A 73 -10.94 -3.34 -5.60
CA TRP A 73 -10.23 -2.09 -5.81
C TRP A 73 -9.16 -1.82 -4.73
N ALA A 74 -9.38 -2.26 -3.48
CA ALA A 74 -8.42 -2.06 -2.40
C ALA A 74 -7.20 -2.96 -2.59
N VAL A 75 -7.44 -4.21 -2.99
CA VAL A 75 -6.39 -5.19 -3.30
C VAL A 75 -5.57 -4.75 -4.51
N VAL A 76 -6.23 -4.24 -5.56
CA VAL A 76 -5.54 -3.68 -6.73
C VAL A 76 -4.72 -2.44 -6.37
N SER A 77 -5.25 -1.54 -5.54
CA SER A 77 -4.51 -0.35 -5.09
C SER A 77 -3.24 -0.73 -4.31
N LEU A 78 -3.33 -1.75 -3.45
CA LEU A 78 -2.18 -2.30 -2.74
C LEU A 78 -1.16 -2.90 -3.71
N GLN A 79 -1.59 -3.63 -4.74
CA GLN A 79 -0.68 -4.16 -5.74
C GLN A 79 0.05 -3.07 -6.51
N LEU A 80 -0.67 -2.03 -6.95
CA LEU A 80 -0.08 -0.90 -7.66
C LEU A 80 0.98 -0.19 -6.82
N THR A 81 0.79 -0.15 -5.50
CA THR A 81 1.78 0.37 -4.53
C THR A 81 3.06 -0.46 -4.55
N VAL A 82 2.93 -1.78 -4.40
CA VAL A 82 4.08 -2.70 -4.40
C VAL A 82 4.82 -2.65 -5.74
N MET A 83 4.07 -2.65 -6.85
CA MET A 83 4.63 -2.51 -8.20
C MET A 83 5.33 -1.18 -8.40
N GLY A 84 4.74 -0.07 -7.96
CA GLY A 84 5.36 1.25 -8.02
C GLY A 84 6.67 1.29 -7.23
N HIS A 85 6.69 0.69 -6.05
CA HIS A 85 7.88 0.62 -5.22
C HIS A 85 9.01 -0.20 -5.86
N ILE A 86 8.69 -1.39 -6.41
CA ILE A 86 9.65 -2.22 -7.15
C ILE A 86 10.14 -1.50 -8.41
N ALA A 87 9.22 -0.89 -9.17
CA ALA A 87 9.54 -0.13 -10.37
C ALA A 87 10.47 1.06 -10.07
N GLY A 88 10.36 1.69 -8.91
CA GLY A 88 11.23 2.77 -8.44
C GLY A 88 12.72 2.46 -8.56
N ARG A 89 13.12 1.21 -8.28
CA ARG A 89 14.51 0.75 -8.37
C ARG A 89 14.89 0.26 -9.78
N PHE A 90 14.00 -0.46 -10.46
CA PHE A 90 14.37 -1.21 -11.67
C PHE A 90 14.02 -0.51 -12.98
N VAL A 91 13.03 0.37 -13.01
CA VAL A 91 12.71 1.15 -14.21
C VAL A 91 13.74 2.27 -14.31
N VAL A 92 14.43 2.33 -15.45
CA VAL A 92 15.43 3.36 -15.73
C VAL A 92 14.84 4.40 -16.66
N VAL A 93 14.89 5.66 -16.27
CA VAL A 93 14.45 6.83 -17.05
C VAL A 93 15.64 7.78 -17.14
N ASP A 94 16.02 8.17 -18.36
CA ASP A 94 17.18 9.04 -18.63
C ASP A 94 18.49 8.55 -17.99
N GLY A 95 18.70 7.23 -17.99
CA GLY A 95 19.90 6.59 -17.45
C GLY A 95 19.98 6.52 -15.92
N GLN A 96 18.92 6.90 -15.20
CA GLN A 96 18.84 6.81 -13.74
C GLN A 96 17.63 5.95 -13.31
N PRO A 97 17.68 5.25 -12.17
CA PRO A 97 16.50 4.61 -11.58
C PRO A 97 15.34 5.60 -11.44
N LEU A 98 14.10 5.12 -11.58
CA LEU A 98 12.89 5.93 -11.51
C LEU A 98 12.82 6.77 -10.23
N TYR A 99 13.29 6.24 -9.09
CA TYR A 99 13.40 6.98 -7.83
C TYR A 99 14.30 8.22 -7.89
N ARG A 100 15.28 8.24 -8.79
CA ARG A 100 16.20 9.38 -8.99
C ARG A 100 15.80 10.27 -10.15
N SER A 101 14.89 9.81 -11.01
CA SER A 101 14.35 10.64 -12.09
C SER A 101 13.54 11.81 -11.53
N HIS A 102 13.35 12.86 -12.33
CA HIS A 102 12.48 13.98 -11.96
C HIS A 102 11.19 13.92 -12.78
N ILE A 103 10.06 13.85 -12.10
CA ILE A 103 8.72 13.83 -12.69
C ILE A 103 8.07 15.16 -12.32
N LEU A 104 7.80 16.01 -13.31
CA LEU A 104 7.21 17.35 -13.12
C LEU A 104 8.00 18.23 -12.11
N GLY A 105 9.32 18.09 -12.08
CA GLY A 105 10.20 18.84 -11.17
C GLY A 105 10.31 18.26 -9.76
N LEU A 106 9.60 17.17 -9.45
CA LEU A 106 9.76 16.42 -8.19
C LEU A 106 10.61 15.19 -8.41
N ARG A 107 11.41 14.82 -7.41
CA ARG A 107 12.15 13.55 -7.42
C ARG A 107 11.16 12.38 -7.40
N GLY A 108 11.40 11.37 -8.24
CA GLY A 108 10.42 10.32 -8.55
C GLY A 108 10.04 9.45 -7.36
N ASP A 109 10.93 9.29 -6.38
CA ASP A 109 10.61 8.68 -5.09
C ASP A 109 9.50 9.43 -4.36
N LYS A 110 9.51 10.76 -4.31
CA LYS A 110 8.45 11.54 -3.63
C LYS A 110 7.08 11.29 -4.24
N VAL A 111 7.04 11.15 -5.56
CA VAL A 111 5.81 10.81 -6.28
C VAL A 111 5.33 9.41 -5.88
N ILE A 112 6.24 8.44 -5.82
CA ILE A 112 5.91 7.06 -5.44
C ILE A 112 5.49 6.99 -3.96
N HIS A 113 6.14 7.70 -3.05
CA HIS A 113 5.72 7.81 -1.64
C HIS A 113 4.31 8.37 -1.50
N ALA A 114 4.00 9.46 -2.21
CA ALA A 114 2.65 10.02 -2.21
C ALA A 114 1.60 9.04 -2.77
N LEU A 115 1.89 8.36 -3.88
CA LEU A 115 0.97 7.36 -4.46
C LEU A 115 0.76 6.16 -3.52
N ASN A 116 1.84 5.68 -2.90
CA ASN A 116 1.80 4.57 -1.95
C ASN A 116 0.98 4.94 -0.71
N ALA A 117 1.18 6.13 -0.17
CA ALA A 117 0.41 6.62 0.96
C ALA A 117 -1.07 6.86 0.60
N ALA A 118 -1.37 7.32 -0.62
CA ALA A 118 -2.75 7.45 -1.09
C ALA A 118 -3.44 6.08 -1.15
N ALA A 119 -2.81 5.08 -1.77
CA ALA A 119 -3.34 3.72 -1.82
C ALA A 119 -3.49 3.11 -0.41
N ALA A 120 -2.51 3.32 0.48
CA ALA A 120 -2.57 2.89 1.87
C ALA A 120 -3.72 3.55 2.63
N ALA A 121 -4.04 4.82 2.39
CA ALA A 121 -5.20 5.48 3.01
C ALA A 121 -6.53 4.91 2.51
N ILE A 122 -6.63 4.63 1.20
CA ILE A 122 -7.80 3.98 0.60
C ILE A 122 -8.00 2.57 1.21
N PHE A 123 -6.92 1.80 1.33
CA PHE A 123 -6.92 0.48 1.96
C PHE A 123 -7.28 0.53 3.45
N THR A 124 -6.64 1.42 4.21
CA THR A 124 -6.88 1.62 5.65
C THR A 124 -8.35 1.97 5.93
N THR A 125 -8.93 2.84 5.09
CA THR A 125 -10.36 3.18 5.19
C THR A 125 -11.25 1.96 4.98
N ALA A 126 -10.95 1.11 3.99
CA ALA A 126 -11.68 -0.14 3.76
C ALA A 126 -11.56 -1.10 4.94
N LEU A 127 -10.34 -1.24 5.49
CA LEU A 127 -10.05 -2.08 6.64
C LEU A 127 -10.83 -1.62 7.88
N PHE A 128 -10.75 -0.35 8.24
CA PHE A 128 -11.44 0.17 9.41
C PHE A 128 -12.96 0.02 9.33
N ARG A 129 -13.55 0.24 8.16
CA ARG A 129 -14.98 -0.02 7.91
C ARG A 129 -15.32 -1.50 8.06
N ARG A 130 -14.47 -2.39 7.54
CA ARG A 130 -14.65 -3.85 7.67
C ARG A 130 -14.59 -4.31 9.11
N LEU A 131 -13.74 -3.68 9.92
CA LEU A 131 -13.61 -3.89 11.36
C LEU A 131 -14.71 -3.19 12.17
N LYS A 132 -15.61 -2.44 11.53
CA LYS A 132 -16.65 -1.63 12.18
C LYS A 132 -16.08 -0.70 13.25
N PHE A 133 -14.88 -0.18 13.01
CA PHE A 133 -14.29 0.80 13.90
C PHE A 133 -15.12 2.08 13.80
N ASP A 134 -15.63 2.58 14.93
CA ASP A 134 -16.37 3.84 14.97
C ASP A 134 -15.38 4.99 15.23
N HIS A 135 -15.35 5.93 14.30
CA HIS A 135 -14.44 7.08 14.32
C HIS A 135 -15.19 8.39 14.53
N GLY A 136 -16.53 8.37 14.57
CA GLY A 136 -17.36 9.57 14.46
C GLY A 136 -16.89 10.51 13.35
N GLY A 137 -16.73 11.79 13.68
CA GLY A 137 -16.23 12.82 12.76
C GLY A 137 -14.72 12.78 12.48
N TRP A 138 -13.95 11.93 13.17
CA TRP A 138 -12.48 11.92 13.14
C TRP A 138 -11.87 10.89 12.17
N GLU A 139 -12.70 10.17 11.40
CA GLU A 139 -12.26 9.12 10.44
C GLU A 139 -11.05 9.57 9.60
N GLY A 140 -11.12 10.76 9.00
CA GLY A 140 -10.04 11.27 8.14
C GLY A 140 -8.72 11.50 8.86
N PHE A 141 -8.77 12.15 10.02
CA PHE A 141 -7.57 12.38 10.82
C PHE A 141 -6.93 11.05 11.25
N ILE A 142 -7.72 10.10 11.73
CA ILE A 142 -7.21 8.80 12.19
C ILE A 142 -6.58 8.01 11.03
N VAL A 143 -7.23 7.98 9.86
CA VAL A 143 -6.67 7.31 8.66
C VAL A 143 -5.36 7.96 8.24
N VAL A 144 -5.32 9.29 8.09
CA VAL A 144 -4.13 10.03 7.66
C VAL A 144 -2.97 9.83 8.63
N MET A 145 -3.23 9.91 9.94
CA MET A 145 -2.21 9.70 10.96
C MET A 145 -1.73 8.25 11.03
N THR A 146 -2.62 7.27 10.80
CA THR A 146 -2.23 5.85 10.74
C THR A 146 -1.27 5.60 9.59
N VAL A 147 -1.59 6.10 8.39
CA VAL A 147 -0.75 5.94 7.20
C VAL A 147 0.56 6.73 7.32
N SER A 148 0.49 7.98 7.81
CA SER A 148 1.69 8.79 8.03
C SER A 148 2.61 8.18 9.07
N GLY A 149 2.05 7.59 10.15
CA GLY A 149 2.80 6.86 11.15
C GLY A 149 3.46 5.60 10.59
N ALA A 150 2.75 4.83 9.75
CA ALA A 150 3.33 3.70 9.04
C ALA A 150 4.47 4.13 8.10
N GLY A 151 4.29 5.22 7.36
CA GLY A 151 5.34 5.83 6.54
C GLY A 151 6.55 6.23 7.37
N ALA A 152 6.35 6.89 8.50
CA ALA A 152 7.45 7.27 9.39
C ALA A 152 8.26 6.07 9.92
N LEU A 153 7.61 4.93 10.17
CA LEU A 153 8.34 3.70 10.53
C LEU A 153 9.23 3.21 9.39
N VAL A 154 8.77 3.30 8.14
CA VAL A 154 9.60 2.98 6.96
C VAL A 154 10.79 3.94 6.89
N GLU A 155 10.57 5.25 7.01
CA GLU A 155 11.65 6.23 6.98
C GLU A 155 12.69 6.03 8.11
N ILE A 156 12.26 5.60 9.30
CA ILE A 156 13.16 5.27 10.41
C ILE A 156 14.05 4.07 10.04
N VAL A 157 13.49 3.05 9.40
CA VAL A 157 14.26 1.88 8.94
C VAL A 157 15.25 2.29 7.85
N GLU A 158 14.83 3.13 6.90
CA GLU A 158 15.71 3.63 5.85
C GLU A 158 16.86 4.47 6.41
N TYR A 159 16.57 5.39 7.35
CA TYR A 159 17.60 6.16 8.05
C TYR A 159 18.56 5.24 8.81
N GLY A 160 18.05 4.22 9.51
CA GLY A 160 18.87 3.19 10.14
C GLY A 160 19.78 2.47 9.13
N GLY A 161 19.27 2.21 7.93
CA GLY A 161 20.05 1.66 6.81
C GLY A 161 21.26 2.54 6.45
N THR A 162 21.10 3.86 6.43
CA THR A 162 22.22 4.79 6.16
C THR A 162 23.35 4.75 7.19
N MET A 163 23.04 4.29 8.42
CA MET A 163 24.03 4.15 9.48
C MET A 163 24.83 2.85 9.39
N VAL A 164 24.31 1.85 8.67
CA VAL A 164 24.88 0.50 8.63
C VAL A 164 25.49 0.19 7.26
N LEU A 165 24.90 0.70 6.19
CA LEU A 165 25.30 0.40 4.83
C LEU A 165 26.01 1.61 4.20
N PRO A 166 27.28 1.48 3.78
CA PRO A 166 28.01 2.55 3.13
C PRO A 166 27.40 2.89 1.76
N ALA A 167 27.36 4.19 1.42
CA ALA A 167 26.93 4.72 0.12
C ALA A 167 25.44 4.54 -0.25
N HIS A 168 24.53 4.72 0.72
CA HIS A 168 23.10 4.86 0.42
C HIS A 168 22.73 6.31 0.06
N TYR A 169 22.07 6.47 -1.10
CA TYR A 169 21.60 7.77 -1.62
C TYR A 169 20.13 8.06 -1.25
N VAL A 170 19.53 7.22 -0.41
CA VAL A 170 18.15 7.26 0.06
C VAL A 170 18.19 7.01 1.56
N GLY A 171 17.35 7.69 2.33
CA GLY A 171 17.30 7.53 3.78
C GLY A 171 17.96 8.66 4.58
N ASP A 172 18.59 9.67 3.95
CA ASP A 172 19.17 10.79 4.71
C ASP A 172 18.09 11.71 5.31
N TYR A 173 18.50 12.63 6.20
CA TYR A 173 17.54 13.48 6.91
C TYR A 173 16.68 14.34 5.97
N ALA A 174 17.30 14.99 4.98
CA ALA A 174 16.59 15.88 4.06
C ALA A 174 15.66 15.09 3.13
N ASN A 175 16.10 13.91 2.72
CA ASN A 175 15.34 12.95 1.96
C ASN A 175 14.08 12.53 2.72
N ASN A 176 14.24 12.02 3.94
CA ASN A 176 13.15 11.44 4.72
C ASN A 176 12.15 12.49 5.13
N MET A 177 12.57 13.74 5.42
CA MET A 177 11.61 14.82 5.66
C MET A 177 10.72 15.08 4.45
N GLN A 178 11.27 15.02 3.22
CA GLN A 178 10.47 15.15 2.00
C GLN A 178 9.55 13.93 1.78
N ASP A 179 10.01 12.72 2.11
CA ASP A 179 9.19 11.51 2.02
C ASP A 179 8.03 11.55 3.02
N LEU A 180 8.25 12.03 4.25
CA LEU A 180 7.17 12.24 5.22
C LEU A 180 6.14 13.24 4.74
N VAL A 181 6.57 14.34 4.09
CA VAL A 181 5.64 15.31 3.48
C VAL A 181 4.87 14.66 2.34
N ALA A 182 5.54 13.90 1.47
CA ALA A 182 4.88 13.16 0.39
C ALA A 182 3.87 12.14 0.93
N ASN A 183 4.23 11.39 1.97
CA ASN A 183 3.36 10.43 2.65
C ASN A 183 2.12 11.12 3.23
N LEU A 184 2.29 12.26 3.91
CA LEU A 184 1.18 13.03 4.47
C LEU A 184 0.21 13.50 3.38
N LEU A 185 0.73 14.12 2.31
CA LEU A 185 -0.07 14.62 1.19
C LEU A 185 -0.79 13.48 0.48
N GLY A 186 -0.08 12.39 0.21
CA GLY A 186 -0.63 11.17 -0.38
C GLY A 186 -1.77 10.60 0.44
N ALA A 187 -1.56 10.40 1.75
CA ALA A 187 -2.59 9.87 2.65
C ALA A 187 -3.85 10.74 2.67
N LEU A 188 -3.66 12.07 2.68
CA LEU A 188 -4.77 13.04 2.67
C LEU A 188 -5.56 12.96 1.36
N LEU A 189 -4.89 12.92 0.21
CA LEU A 189 -5.52 12.75 -1.10
C LEU A 189 -6.23 11.40 -1.25
N GLY A 190 -5.61 10.31 -0.78
CA GLY A 190 -6.21 8.97 -0.83
C GLY A 190 -7.48 8.88 0.00
N TRP A 191 -7.47 9.43 1.22
CA TRP A 191 -8.67 9.49 2.05
C TRP A 191 -9.76 10.37 1.41
N MET A 192 -9.41 11.55 0.87
CA MET A 192 -10.38 12.39 0.17
C MET A 192 -10.99 11.65 -1.05
N GLY A 193 -10.15 10.99 -1.85
CA GLY A 193 -10.57 10.24 -3.03
C GLY A 193 -11.58 9.15 -2.69
N VAL A 194 -11.30 8.32 -1.67
CA VAL A 194 -12.24 7.26 -1.27
C VAL A 194 -13.55 7.85 -0.73
N ARG A 195 -13.50 8.98 0.00
CA ARG A 195 -14.71 9.65 0.50
C ARG A 195 -15.59 10.18 -0.61
N LEU A 196 -15.01 10.66 -1.71
CA LEU A 196 -15.77 11.10 -2.88
C LEU A 196 -16.43 9.91 -3.59
N MET A 197 -15.67 8.83 -3.83
CA MET A 197 -16.20 7.61 -4.47
C MET A 197 -17.38 7.02 -3.70
N LEU A 198 -17.30 7.01 -2.36
CA LEU A 198 -18.32 6.41 -1.50
C LEU A 198 -19.54 7.30 -1.25
N ARG A 199 -19.47 8.61 -1.54
CA ARG A 199 -20.62 9.53 -1.39
C ARG A 199 -21.66 9.29 -2.48
N GLU A 200 -21.22 8.91 -3.68
CA GLU A 200 -22.11 8.66 -4.82
C GLU A 200 -23.02 7.44 -4.60
N ASP A 201 -22.61 6.50 -3.75
CA ASP A 201 -23.35 5.26 -3.46
C ASP A 201 -24.46 5.42 -2.41
N THR A 202 -24.63 6.60 -1.78
CA THR A 202 -25.71 6.80 -0.81
C THR A 202 -26.97 7.28 -1.55
N PRO A 203 -28.00 6.44 -1.78
CA PRO A 203 -29.24 6.89 -2.39
C PRO A 203 -29.80 8.04 -1.57
N THR A 204 -30.03 9.18 -2.21
CA THR A 204 -30.83 10.27 -1.63
C THR A 204 -32.18 9.69 -1.31
N VAL A 205 -32.41 9.34 -0.04
CA VAL A 205 -33.74 9.03 0.46
C VAL A 205 -34.57 10.28 0.18
N SER A 206 -35.42 10.21 -0.83
CA SER A 206 -36.36 11.28 -1.13
C SER A 206 -37.18 11.48 0.12
N ARG A 207 -36.96 12.61 0.80
CA ARG A 207 -37.87 13.12 1.83
C ARG A 207 -39.16 13.54 1.11
N SER A 208 -39.94 12.58 0.64
CA SER A 208 -41.30 12.77 0.19
C SER A 208 -42.22 12.49 1.36
N GLY A 209 -42.86 13.54 1.89
CA GLY A 209 -44.04 13.40 2.72
C GLY A 209 -43.94 14.04 4.10
N SER A 210 -44.13 15.36 4.15
CA SER A 210 -44.91 16.02 5.22
C SER A 210 -45.78 17.07 4.58
#